data_AF-A0A517X347-F1
#
_entry.id   AF-A0A517X347-F1
#
_cell.length_a   1.000
_cell.length_b   1.000
_cell.length_c   1.000
_cell.angle_alpha   90.00
_cell.angle_beta   90.00
_cell.angle_gamma   90.00
#
_symmetry.space_group_name_H-M   'P 1'
#
loop_
_entity.id
_entity.type
_entity.pdbx_description
1 polymer ?
#
loop_
_entity_poly.entity_id
_entity_poly.type
_entity_poly.pdbx_seq_one_letter_code
_entity_poly.pdbx_strand_id
1 'polypeptide(L)'
;MKLSLYVKKWLTLYLFAQGIGGILWWCLLFSVPASRSFFLSDMLPDRVLISFWLPDLFIFILCSLMVAYGWRKNRGWVQPVLYFLTGGIAYASLYCLALSLSTRGGWLGTLIMLFCMFVMFYVCSVVRSSETHPGD
;
A
#
# COMPACT_ATOMS: atom_id res chain seq x y z
N MET A 1 -6.09 -21.80 9.42
CA MET A 1 -6.03 -20.93 8.23
C MET A 1 -5.52 -21.76 7.04
N LYS A 2 -6.42 -22.44 6.31
CA LYS A 2 -6.03 -23.24 5.14
C LYS A 2 -6.09 -22.39 3.87
N LEU A 3 -5.25 -21.36 3.82
CA LEU A 3 -4.96 -20.68 2.54
C LEU A 3 -4.04 -21.60 1.75
N SER A 4 -4.31 -21.81 0.45
CA SER A 4 -3.40 -22.63 -0.36
C SER A 4 -1.98 -22.08 -0.25
N LEU A 5 -0.99 -22.97 -0.12
CA LEU A 5 0.41 -22.58 0.11
C LEU A 5 0.89 -21.61 -0.99
N TYR A 6 0.37 -21.78 -2.20
CA TYR A 6 0.62 -20.95 -3.37
C TYR A 6 0.08 -19.53 -3.19
N VAL A 7 -1.20 -19.38 -2.81
CA VAL A 7 -1.83 -18.06 -2.59
C VAL A 7 -1.10 -17.33 -1.46
N LYS A 8 -0.78 -18.02 -0.36
CA LYS A 8 -0.06 -17.41 0.76
C LYS A 8 1.33 -16.91 0.36
N LYS A 9 2.05 -17.67 -0.48
CA LYS A 9 3.37 -17.27 -0.99
C LYS A 9 3.26 -16.03 -1.88
N TRP A 10 2.27 -15.98 -2.78
CA TRP A 10 2.01 -14.82 -3.62
C TRP A 10 1.66 -13.57 -2.82
N LEU A 11 0.75 -13.67 -1.84
CA LEU A 11 0.38 -12.55 -0.97
C LEU A 11 1.58 -12.03 -0.17
N THR A 12 2.40 -12.94 0.35
CA THR A 12 3.63 -12.57 1.08
C THR A 12 4.61 -11.85 0.16
N LEU A 13 4.81 -12.34 -1.06
CA LEU A 13 5.70 -11.73 -2.05
C LEU A 13 5.20 -10.34 -2.46
N TYR A 14 3.89 -10.20 -2.70
CA TYR A 14 3.27 -8.93 -3.03
C TYR A 14 3.50 -7.88 -1.93
N LEU A 15 3.19 -8.21 -0.67
CA LEU A 15 3.38 -7.27 0.45
C LEU A 15 4.85 -6.94 0.70
N PHE A 16 5.73 -7.92 0.52
CA PHE A 16 7.16 -7.67 0.60
C PHE A 16 7.61 -6.70 -0.51
N ALA A 17 7.20 -6.96 -1.76
CA ALA A 17 7.48 -6.08 -2.89
C ALA A 17 6.86 -4.69 -2.72
N GLN A 18 5.67 -4.58 -2.12
CA GLN A 18 5.01 -3.32 -1.78
C GLN A 18 5.85 -2.50 -0.79
N GLY A 19 6.33 -3.13 0.29
CA GLY A 19 7.19 -2.46 1.27
C GLY A 19 8.52 -2.00 0.67
N ILE A 20 9.19 -2.87 -0.10
CA ILE A 20 10.43 -2.51 -0.80
C ILE A 20 10.19 -1.42 -1.86
N GLY A 21 9.08 -1.51 -2.60
CA GLY A 21 8.68 -0.51 -3.57
C GLY A 21 8.48 0.87 -2.94
N GLY A 22 7.85 0.93 -1.77
CA GLY A 22 7.72 2.17 -1.00
C GLY A 22 9.07 2.77 -0.60
N ILE A 23 10.01 1.94 -0.14
CA ILE A 23 11.38 2.40 0.19
C ILE A 23 12.08 2.96 -1.06
N LEU A 24 12.05 2.23 -2.18
CA LEU A 24 12.68 2.65 -3.42
C LEU A 24 12.06 3.94 -3.95
N TRP A 25 10.75 4.09 -3.84
CA TRP A 25 10.03 5.29 -4.25
C TRP A 25 10.43 6.51 -3.40
N TRP A 26 10.50 6.37 -2.07
CA TRP A 26 10.99 7.46 -1.21
C TRP A 26 12.46 7.81 -1.48
N CYS A 27 13.33 6.80 -1.67
CA CYS A 27 14.72 7.02 -2.07
C CYS A 27 14.81 7.82 -3.38
N LEU A 28 13.98 7.51 -4.37
CA LEU A 28 13.89 8.25 -5.63
C LEU A 28 13.48 9.70 -5.38
N LEU A 29 12.41 9.95 -4.61
CA LEU A 29 11.90 11.30 -4.36
C LEU A 29 12.87 12.20 -3.59
N PHE A 30 13.70 11.62 -2.71
CA PHE A 30 14.74 12.36 -1.99
C PHE A 30 16.01 12.55 -2.82
N SER A 31 16.42 11.55 -3.60
CA SER A 31 17.65 11.60 -4.40
C SER A 31 17.49 12.42 -5.68
N VAL A 32 16.29 12.40 -6.27
CA VAL A 32 15.99 13.07 -7.54
C VAL A 32 14.73 13.93 -7.37
N PRO A 33 14.84 15.16 -6.84
CA PRO A 33 13.68 16.04 -6.60
C PRO A 33 12.85 16.32 -7.86
N ALA A 34 13.49 16.36 -9.04
CA ALA A 34 12.81 16.53 -10.32
C ALA A 34 11.76 15.44 -10.61
N SER A 35 11.87 14.26 -9.98
CA SER A 35 10.89 13.19 -10.15
C SER A 35 9.53 13.49 -9.50
N ARG A 36 9.46 14.46 -8.57
CA ARG A 36 8.23 14.79 -7.84
C ARG A 36 7.13 15.36 -8.73
N SER A 37 7.50 16.05 -9.82
CA SER A 37 6.53 16.60 -10.80
C SER A 37 5.76 15.50 -11.54
N PHE A 38 6.26 14.27 -11.59
CA PHE A 38 5.48 13.16 -12.14
C PHE A 38 4.32 12.73 -11.22
N PHE A 39 4.46 12.93 -9.91
CA PHE A 39 3.50 12.45 -8.90
C PHE A 39 2.63 13.56 -8.31
N LEU A 40 3.08 14.81 -8.38
CA LEU A 40 2.39 15.98 -7.87
C LEU A 40 1.92 16.88 -9.02
N SER A 41 0.81 17.58 -8.82
CA SER A 41 0.39 18.64 -9.75
C SER A 41 1.28 19.87 -9.61
N ASP A 42 1.60 20.53 -10.73
CA ASP A 42 2.39 21.78 -10.75
C ASP A 42 1.74 22.94 -9.96
N MET A 43 0.44 22.82 -9.63
CA MET A 43 -0.30 23.78 -8.82
C MET A 43 -0.02 23.66 -7.31
N LEU A 44 0.63 22.57 -6.89
CA LEU A 44 0.87 22.26 -5.48
C LEU A 44 2.36 22.34 -5.14
N PRO A 45 2.68 22.80 -3.93
CA PRO A 45 4.05 22.83 -3.47
C PRO A 45 4.52 21.42 -3.07
N ASP A 46 5.77 21.08 -3.37
CA ASP A 46 6.43 19.81 -3.04
C ASP A 46 6.19 19.32 -1.61
N ARG A 47 6.09 20.26 -0.65
CA ARG A 47 5.83 19.96 0.77
C ARG A 47 4.56 19.12 0.98
N VAL A 48 3.57 19.20 0.09
CA VAL A 48 2.36 18.36 0.14
C VAL A 48 2.74 16.89 -0.08
N LEU A 49 3.48 16.59 -1.17
CA LEU A 49 3.96 15.23 -1.44
C LEU A 49 4.90 14.75 -0.33
N ILE A 50 5.84 15.59 0.10
CA ILE A 50 6.81 15.21 1.14
C ILE A 50 6.11 14.92 2.47
N SER A 51 4.97 15.56 2.79
CA SER A 51 4.25 15.31 4.04
C SER A 51 3.80 13.85 4.23
N PHE A 52 3.73 13.07 3.15
CA PHE A 52 3.43 11.64 3.18
C PHE A 52 4.57 10.76 3.72
N TRP A 53 5.78 11.28 3.91
CA TRP A 53 6.94 10.46 4.30
C TRP A 53 6.70 9.66 5.59
N LEU A 54 6.04 10.28 6.57
CA LEU A 54 5.77 9.69 7.86
C LEU A 54 4.67 8.62 7.78
N PRO A 55 3.46 8.90 7.25
CA PRO A 55 2.44 7.86 7.11
C PRO A 55 2.90 6.73 6.18
N ASP A 56 3.66 7.00 5.12
CA ASP A 56 4.18 5.95 4.25
C ASP A 56 5.20 5.08 4.97
N LEU A 57 6.10 5.65 5.77
CA LEU A 57 7.08 4.86 6.52
C LEU A 57 6.41 3.91 7.51
N PHE A 58 5.46 4.42 8.30
CA PHE A 58 4.83 3.66 9.39
C PHE A 58 3.67 2.79 8.96
N ILE A 59 2.82 3.28 8.06
CA ILE A 59 1.61 2.56 7.64
C ILE A 59 1.93 1.76 6.40
N PHE A 60 2.43 2.38 5.33
CA PHE A 60 2.62 1.69 4.05
C PHE A 60 3.77 0.68 4.14
N ILE A 61 4.99 1.13 4.44
CA ILE A 61 6.21 0.31 4.39
C ILE A 61 6.24 -0.66 5.56
N LEU A 62 6.22 -0.15 6.79
CA LEU A 62 6.38 -0.98 7.99
C LEU A 62 5.27 -2.02 8.11
N CYS A 63 3.99 -1.65 7.98
CA CYS A 63 2.92 -2.66 8.08
C CYS A 63 3.00 -3.69 6.94
N SER A 64 3.35 -3.30 5.70
CA SER A 64 3.52 -4.28 4.61
C SER A 64 4.58 -5.32 4.93
N LEU A 65 5.74 -4.89 5.42
CA LEU A 65 6.83 -5.79 5.83
C LEU A 65 6.46 -6.63 7.06
N MET A 66 5.77 -6.03 8.05
CA MET A 66 5.27 -6.75 9.22
C MET A 66 4.30 -7.86 8.85
N VAL A 67 3.33 -7.59 7.96
CA VAL A 67 2.36 -8.59 7.51
C VAL A 67 3.08 -9.70 6.73
N ALA A 68 3.99 -9.36 5.81
CA ALA A 68 4.78 -10.35 5.08
C ALA A 68 5.60 -11.26 6.04
N TYR A 69 6.25 -10.67 7.04
CA TYR A 69 7.00 -11.42 8.06
C TYR A 69 6.09 -12.28 8.94
N GLY A 70 4.99 -11.71 9.44
CA GLY A 70 4.05 -12.37 10.32
C GLY A 70 3.37 -13.56 9.64
N TRP A 71 3.08 -13.47 8.34
CA TRP A 71 2.52 -14.58 7.58
C TRP A 71 3.49 -15.76 7.46
N ARG A 72 4.77 -15.49 7.26
CA ARG A 72 5.84 -16.51 7.26
C ARG A 72 5.94 -17.23 8.61
N LYS A 73 5.64 -16.53 9.70
CA LYS A 73 5.68 -17.05 11.08
C LYS A 73 4.32 -17.51 11.63
N ASN A 74 3.26 -17.55 10.81
CA ASN A 74 1.90 -17.93 11.21
C ASN A 74 1.39 -17.19 12.46
N ARG A 75 1.66 -15.89 12.57
CA ARG A 75 1.25 -15.10 13.73
C ARG A 75 -0.22 -14.63 13.60
N GLY A 76 -0.96 -14.63 14.71
CA GLY A 76 -2.37 -14.21 14.74
C GLY A 76 -2.59 -12.71 14.57
N TRP A 77 -1.60 -11.87 14.86
CA TRP A 77 -1.70 -10.40 14.70
C TRP A 77 -1.65 -9.93 13.23
N VAL A 78 -1.40 -10.83 12.28
CA VAL A 78 -1.26 -10.50 10.86
C VAL A 78 -2.54 -9.87 10.30
N GLN A 79 -3.71 -10.36 10.69
CA GLN A 79 -5.00 -9.89 10.16
C GLN A 79 -5.34 -8.46 10.60
N PRO A 80 -5.29 -8.11 11.90
CA PRO A 80 -5.47 -6.71 12.31
C PRO A 80 -4.54 -5.74 11.60
N VAL A 81 -3.26 -6.10 11.46
CA VAL A 81 -2.26 -5.26 10.78
C VAL A 81 -2.56 -5.15 9.27
N LEU A 82 -3.02 -6.23 8.63
CA LEU A 82 -3.44 -6.21 7.23
C LEU A 82 -4.62 -5.26 7.02
N TYR A 83 -5.65 -5.33 7.86
CA TYR A 83 -6.81 -4.43 7.74
C TYR A 83 -6.43 -2.97 8.02
N PHE A 84 -5.55 -2.73 8.99
CA PHE A 84 -5.02 -1.40 9.27
C PHE A 84 -4.23 -0.83 8.08
N LEU A 85 -3.33 -1.63 7.48
CA LEU A 85 -2.58 -1.28 6.27
C LEU A 85 -3.53 -0.96 5.10
N THR A 86 -4.53 -1.81 4.85
CA THR A 86 -5.52 -1.61 3.78
C THR A 86 -6.32 -0.32 3.99
N GLY A 87 -6.74 -0.03 5.22
CA GLY A 87 -7.43 1.22 5.55
C GLY A 87 -6.56 2.45 5.31
N GLY A 88 -5.28 2.40 5.69
CA GLY A 88 -4.32 3.46 5.43
C GLY A 88 -4.09 3.71 3.93
N ILE A 89 -3.92 2.64 3.15
CA ILE A 89 -3.80 2.73 1.70
C ILE A 89 -5.07 3.33 1.10
N ALA A 90 -6.26 2.84 1.48
CA ALA A 90 -7.52 3.38 0.96
C ALA A 90 -7.68 4.87 1.25
N TYR A 91 -7.35 5.31 2.47
CA TYR A 91 -7.37 6.73 2.83
C TYR A 91 -6.43 7.55 1.95
N ALA A 92 -5.17 7.13 1.82
CA ALA A 92 -4.18 7.82 0.99
C ALA A 92 -4.60 7.87 -0.49
N SER A 93 -5.14 6.77 -1.03
CA SER A 93 -5.62 6.71 -2.41
C SER A 93 -6.79 7.66 -2.67
N LEU A 94 -7.75 7.74 -1.74
CA LEU A 94 -8.87 8.68 -1.85
C LEU A 94 -8.41 10.14 -1.69
N TYR A 95 -7.43 10.40 -0.83
CA TYR A 95 -6.81 11.72 -0.74
C TYR A 95 -6.13 12.12 -2.05
N CYS A 96 -5.32 11.24 -2.64
CA CYS A 96 -4.68 11.49 -3.94
C CYS A 96 -5.72 11.72 -5.04
N LEU A 97 -6.81 10.94 -5.06
CA LEU A 97 -7.90 11.14 -6.00
C LEU A 97 -8.56 12.52 -5.84
N ALA A 98 -8.89 12.91 -4.61
CA ALA A 98 -9.47 14.23 -4.33
C ALA A 98 -8.52 15.37 -4.75
N LEU A 99 -7.22 15.20 -4.49
CA LEU A 99 -6.18 16.14 -4.87
C LEU A 99 -6.09 16.28 -6.40
N SER A 100 -6.02 15.16 -7.12
CA SER A 100 -5.95 15.15 -8.59
C SER A 100 -7.19 15.74 -9.25
N LEU A 101 -8.38 15.47 -8.70
CA LEU A 101 -9.61 16.09 -9.19
C LEU A 101 -9.62 17.60 -8.98
N SER A 102 -9.08 18.07 -7.83
CA SER A 102 -9.06 19.49 -7.47
C SER A 102 -8.04 20.29 -8.29
N THR A 103 -6.88 19.71 -8.58
CA THR A 103 -5.78 20.42 -9.26
C THR A 103 -5.60 20.03 -10.73
N ARG A 104 -6.40 19.07 -11.22
CA ARG A 104 -6.31 18.49 -12.57
C ARG A 104 -4.94 17.90 -12.91
N GLY A 105 -4.15 17.48 -11.91
CA GLY A 105 -2.80 16.94 -12.09
C GLY A 105 -2.43 15.86 -11.07
N GLY A 106 -1.18 15.37 -11.10
CA GLY A 106 -0.73 14.30 -10.18
C GLY A 106 -1.38 12.93 -10.44
N TRP A 107 -1.93 12.71 -11.64
CA TRP A 107 -2.68 11.50 -11.98
C TRP A 107 -1.86 10.22 -11.87
N LEU A 108 -0.55 10.26 -12.13
CA LEU A 108 0.30 9.07 -12.04
C LEU A 108 0.33 8.51 -10.62
N GLY A 109 0.56 9.37 -9.62
CA GLY A 109 0.52 8.97 -8.21
C GLY A 109 -0.85 8.42 -7.80
N THR A 110 -1.91 9.11 -8.22
CA THR A 110 -3.29 8.68 -7.97
C THR A 110 -3.61 7.32 -8.57
N LEU A 111 -3.23 7.05 -9.82
CA LEU A 111 -3.49 5.76 -10.47
C LEU A 111 -2.73 4.62 -9.79
N ILE A 112 -1.48 4.84 -9.40
CA ILE A 112 -0.68 3.85 -8.67
C ILE A 112 -1.34 3.54 -7.32
N MET A 113 -1.74 4.58 -6.57
CA MET A 113 -2.38 4.41 -5.27
C MET A 113 -3.75 3.73 -5.37
N LEU A 114 -4.57 4.08 -6.36
CA LEU A 114 -5.83 3.40 -6.62
C LEU A 114 -5.63 1.93 -6.96
N PHE A 115 -4.65 1.62 -7.82
CA PHE A 115 -4.29 0.24 -8.13
C PHE A 115 -3.89 -0.53 -6.86
N CYS A 116 -3.01 0.03 -6.02
CA CYS A 116 -2.65 -0.56 -4.73
C CYS A 116 -3.86 -0.78 -3.83
N MET A 117 -4.79 0.18 -3.76
CA MET A 117 -6.03 0.04 -2.98
C MET A 117 -6.87 -1.15 -3.46
N PHE A 118 -7.10 -1.28 -4.76
CA PHE A 118 -7.89 -2.39 -5.31
C PHE A 118 -7.22 -3.75 -5.04
N VAL A 119 -5.91 -3.84 -5.21
CA VAL A 119 -5.18 -5.07 -4.91
C VAL A 119 -5.28 -5.40 -3.42
N MET A 120 -5.12 -4.42 -2.52
CA MET A 120 -5.26 -4.65 -1.08
C MET A 120 -6.66 -5.07 -0.65
N PHE A 121 -7.71 -4.51 -1.26
CA PHE A 121 -9.08 -4.99 -1.05
C PHE A 121 -9.27 -6.42 -1.52
N TYR A 122 -8.70 -6.78 -2.69
CA TYR A 122 -8.70 -8.15 -3.15
C TYR A 122 -7.93 -9.09 -2.20
N VAL A 123 -6.79 -8.67 -1.66
CA VAL A 123 -6.05 -9.43 -0.64
C VAL A 123 -6.94 -9.66 0.58
N CYS A 124 -7.58 -8.61 1.10
CA CYS A 124 -8.48 -8.72 2.25
C CYS A 124 -9.68 -9.64 1.96
N SER A 125 -10.27 -9.59 0.76
CA SER A 125 -11.40 -10.47 0.41
C SER A 125 -10.97 -11.93 0.33
N VAL A 126 -9.82 -12.22 -0.28
CA VAL A 126 -9.27 -13.59 -0.33
C VAL A 126 -8.98 -14.13 1.07
N VAL A 127 -8.40 -13.30 1.94
CA VAL A 127 -8.13 -13.69 3.33
C VAL A 127 -9.43 -13.95 4.08
N ARG A 128 -10.43 -13.08 3.93
CA ARG A 128 -11.73 -13.25 4.60
C ARG A 128 -12.51 -14.47 4.13
N SER A 129 -12.53 -14.75 2.83
CA SER A 129 -13.18 -15.96 2.30
C SER A 129 -12.55 -17.26 2.82
N SER A 130 -11.25 -17.23 3.15
CA SER A 130 -10.57 -18.37 3.76
C SER A 130 -10.92 -18.59 5.24
N GLU A 131 -11.58 -17.62 5.88
CA GLU A 131 -12.09 -17.73 7.25
C GLU A 131 -13.50 -18.32 7.29
N THR A 132 -14.34 -17.97 6.31
CA THR A 132 -15.76 -18.38 6.28
C THR A 132 -15.98 -19.82 5.81
N HIS A 133 -15.04 -20.41 5.06
CA HIS A 133 -15.06 -21.81 4.65
C HIS A 133 -13.81 -22.56 5.14
N PRO A 134 -13.78 -23.05 6.40
CA PRO A 134 -12.61 -23.74 6.95
C PRO A 134 -12.36 -25.15 6.40
N GLY A 135 -13.21 -25.69 5.52
CA GLY A 135 -13.01 -27.01 4.93
C GLY A 135 -14.13 -27.46 3.98
N ASP A 136 -13.98 -27.09 2.72
CA ASP A 136 -14.26 -28.00 1.61
C ASP A 136 -12.92 -28.56 1.09
#